data_AF-A0AAJ3F2R0-F1
#
_entry.id   AF-A0AAJ3F2R0-F1
#
_cell.length_a   1.000
_cell.length_b   1.000
_cell.length_c   1.000
_cell.angle_alpha   90.00
_cell.angle_beta   90.00
_cell.angle_gamma   90.00
#
_symmetry.space_group_name_H-M   'P 1'
#
loop_
_entity.id
_entity.type
_entity.pdbx_description
1 polymer ?
#
loop_
_entity_poly.entity_id
_entity_poly.type
_entity_poly.pdbx_seq_one_letter_code
_entity_poly.pdbx_strand_id
1 'polypeptide(L)' 'IREGTDEVGILCGAGVKSGEDVATAMELGTTGVLLASGVTKADDPGAALDDLVSML' A
#
# COMPACT_ATOMS: atom_id res chain seq x y z
N ILE A 1 7.27 -1.11 17.75
CA ILE A 1 8.49 -0.59 17.08
C ILE A 1 8.12 0.72 16.40
N ARG A 2 8.67 1.83 16.86
CA ARG A 2 8.92 3.09 16.13
C ARG A 2 9.93 3.85 16.98
N GLU A 3 11.12 4.13 16.45
CA GLU A 3 11.94 5.25 16.93
C GLU A 3 12.56 5.92 15.70
N GLY A 4 11.89 6.98 15.28
CA GLY A 4 12.14 7.88 14.16
C GLY A 4 11.21 9.09 14.36
N THR A 5 11.52 10.25 13.78
CA THR A 5 10.73 11.47 14.04
C THR A 5 9.30 11.31 13.49
N ASP A 6 8.31 11.84 14.20
CA ASP A 6 6.90 11.75 13.76
C ASP A 6 6.64 12.49 12.43
N GLU A 7 7.56 13.37 12.02
CA GLU A 7 7.54 14.02 10.71
C GLU A 7 7.82 13.05 9.55
N VAL A 8 8.48 11.92 9.80
CA VAL A 8 8.81 10.92 8.78
C VAL A 8 7.75 9.81 8.74
N GLY A 9 6.97 9.79 7.66
CA GLY A 9 6.01 8.71 7.38
C GLY A 9 6.70 7.38 7.14
N ILE A 10 6.13 6.29 7.68
CA ILE A 10 6.61 4.93 7.43
C ILE A 10 5.74 4.33 6.33
N LEU A 11 6.36 3.82 5.27
CA LEU A 11 5.65 3.08 4.22
C LEU A 11 6.05 1.60 4.29
N CYS A 12 5.11 0.69 4.01
CA CYS A 12 5.45 -0.71 3.72
C CYS A 12 5.36 -1.00 2.22
N GLY A 13 5.94 -2.12 1.80
CA GLY A 13 5.92 -2.55 0.41
C GLY A 13 6.32 -4.01 0.30
N ALA A 14 6.55 -4.44 -0.95
CA ALA A 14 6.78 -5.83 -1.35
C ALA A 14 5.53 -6.71 -1.22
N GLY A 15 4.89 -6.98 -2.36
CA GLY A 15 3.78 -7.94 -2.46
C GLY A 15 2.38 -7.36 -2.43
N VAL A 16 2.21 -6.07 -2.12
CA VAL A 16 0.91 -5.36 -2.12
C VAL A 16 0.22 -5.43 -3.49
N LYS A 17 -0.98 -5.99 -3.53
CA LYS A 17 -1.74 -6.28 -4.75
C LYS A 17 -3.25 -6.02 -4.66
N SER A 18 -3.81 -5.90 -3.46
CA SER A 18 -5.25 -5.68 -3.26
C SER A 18 -5.54 -4.57 -2.23
N GLY A 19 -6.79 -4.11 -2.17
CA GLY A 19 -7.25 -3.19 -1.13
C GLY A 19 -7.11 -3.76 0.29
N GLU A 20 -7.20 -5.09 0.45
CA GLU A 20 -7.02 -5.77 1.74
C GLU A 20 -5.56 -5.67 2.25
N ASP A 21 -4.58 -5.79 1.35
CA ASP A 21 -3.17 -5.58 1.69
C ASP A 21 -2.93 -4.15 2.18
N VAL A 22 -3.57 -3.17 1.54
CA VAL A 22 -3.48 -1.75 1.91
C VAL A 22 -4.14 -1.49 3.26
N ALA A 23 -5.35 -2.03 3.49
CA ALA A 23 -6.05 -1.92 4.77
C ALA A 23 -5.20 -2.52 5.91
N THR A 24 -4.65 -3.72 5.71
CA THR A 24 -3.77 -4.38 6.68
C THR A 24 -2.52 -3.53 6.97
N ALA A 25 -1.91 -2.94 5.94
CA ALA A 25 -0.77 -2.05 6.12
C ALA A 25 -1.10 -0.83 6.99
N MET A 26 -2.29 -0.25 6.82
CA MET A 26 -2.74 0.87 7.63
C MET A 26 -3.04 0.46 9.07
N GLU A 27 -3.68 -0.70 9.29
CA GLU A 27 -3.93 -1.26 10.62
C GLU A 27 -2.63 -1.49 11.41
N LEU A 28 -1.55 -1.85 10.71
CA LEU A 28 -0.22 -2.03 11.28
C LEU A 28 0.54 -0.71 11.55
N GLY A 29 -0.07 0.44 11.25
CA GLY A 29 0.46 1.77 11.60
C GLY A 29 1.39 2.38 10.54
N THR A 30 1.33 1.92 9.29
CA THR A 30 2.00 2.60 8.18
C THR A 30 1.21 3.83 7.72
N THR A 31 1.91 4.79 7.12
CA THR A 31 1.34 5.99 6.50
C THR A 31 0.91 5.72 5.05
N GLY A 32 1.29 4.58 4.48
CA GLY A 32 0.96 4.20 3.10
C GLY A 32 1.80 3.03 2.59
N VAL A 33 1.65 2.73 1.29
CA VAL A 33 2.27 1.58 0.64
C VAL A 33 3.11 1.96 -0.58
N LEU A 34 4.13 1.14 -0.88
CA LEU A 34 4.95 1.21 -2.09
C LEU A 34 4.59 0.07 -3.05
N LEU A 35 4.20 0.44 -4.27
CA LEU A 35 3.70 -0.46 -5.30
C LEU A 35 4.75 -0.67 -6.40
N ALA A 36 4.67 -1.82 -7.07
CA ALA A 36 5.51 -2.12 -8.23
C ALA A 36 4.76 -3.04 -9.21
N SER A 37 5.09 -4.33 -9.24
CA SER A 37 4.56 -5.29 -10.21
C SER A 37 3.05 -5.54 -10.10
N GLY A 38 2.43 -5.25 -8.95
CA GLY A 38 0.98 -5.29 -8.78
C GLY A 38 0.23 -4.33 -9.70
N VAL A 39 0.88 -3.23 -10.12
CA VAL A 39 0.31 -2.24 -11.04
C VAL A 39 1.01 -2.26 -12.40
N THR A 40 2.35 -2.24 -12.42
CA THR A 40 3.11 -2.10 -13.67
C THR A 40 3.03 -3.30 -14.60
N LYS A 41 2.57 -4.46 -14.09
CA LYS A 41 2.37 -5.69 -14.87
C LYS A 41 0.91 -6.15 -14.87
N ALA A 42 -0.02 -5.32 -14.40
CA ALA A 42 -1.44 -5.62 -14.48
C ALA A 42 -1.94 -5.48 -15.93
N ASP A 43 -2.90 -6.32 -16.32
CA ASP A 43 -3.55 -6.19 -17.62
C ASP A 43 -4.35 -4.88 -17.74
N ASP A 44 -4.94 -4.45 -16.61
CA ASP A 44 -5.59 -3.15 -16.45
C ASP A 44 -5.02 -2.42 -15.21
N PRO A 45 -4.04 -1.53 -15.40
CA PRO A 45 -3.47 -0.75 -14.31
C PRO A 45 -4.47 0.18 -13.61
N GLY A 46 -5.52 0.63 -14.31
CA GLY A 46 -6.56 1.48 -13.72
C GLY A 46 -7.40 0.69 -12.72
N ALA A 47 -7.92 -0.46 -13.15
CA ALA A 47 -8.66 -1.35 -12.27
C ALA A 47 -7.81 -1.85 -11.07
N ALA A 48 -6.51 -2.11 -11.29
CA ALA A 48 -5.60 -2.47 -10.20
C ALA A 48 -5.43 -1.34 -9.18
N LEU A 49 -5.35 -0.08 -9.62
CA LEU A 49 -5.30 1.07 -8.73
C LEU A 49 -6.62 1.27 -7.99
N ASP A 50 -7.76 1.07 -8.65
CA ASP A 50 -9.09 1.16 -8.05
C ASP A 50 -9.27 0.11 -6.94
N ASP A 51 -8.81 -1.13 -7.16
CA ASP A 51 -8.84 -2.19 -6.13
C ASP A 51 -7.98 -1.82 -4.91
N LEU A 52 -6.78 -1.29 -5.13
CA LEU A 52 -5.86 -0.89 -4.06
C LEU A 52 -6.43 0.20 -3.15
N VAL A 53 -7.33 1.05 -3.64
CA VAL A 53 -7.97 2.12 -2.85
C VAL A 53 -9.40 1.78 -2.42
N SER A 54 -9.90 0.59 -2.74
CA SER A 54 -11.30 0.20 -2.51
C SER A 54 -11.70 0.10 -1.03
N MET A 55 -10.72 0.03 -0.12
CA MET A 55 -10.90 -0.12 1.32
C MET A 55 -10.33 1.05 2.15
N LEU A 56 -10.02 2.18 1.49
CA LEU A 56 -9.60 3.44 2.10
C LEU A 56 -10.79 4.34 2.40
#